data_AF-A0A6A4WHF0-F1
#
_entry.id   AF-A0A6A4WHF0-F1
#
_cell.length_a   1.000
_cell.length_b   1.000
_cell.length_c   1.000
_cell.angle_alpha   90.00
_cell.angle_beta   90.00
_cell.angle_gamma   90.00
#
_symmetry.space_group_name_H-M   'P 1'
#
loop_
_entity.id
_entity.type
_entity.pdbx_description
1 polymer ?
#
loop_
_entity_poly.entity_id
_entity_poly.type
_entity_poly.pdbx_seq_one_letter_code
_entity_poly.pdbx_strand_id
1 'polypeptide(L)'
;MPLHAVSLCGALLLLAAAPTALGRPDVTLGDIVRNLTAPADSAPCAELGRAVEALQQQLTAAQSSGGQCPAGWSRHRHSCYLMPAVTATWFGASALCPAMDRRARLASVHNDNHQFVEELVASSDATYAWLGGARLKSGGTDWAWQDGTPFDYVNWAAGQPDNSGEDCTCLQGPKSTYGAQPGQLHDDHAVSRSVFASQAFHEVTMTYPMRAVRGTRYKLIHNINYRLPFPIDQDFYLSPTFQARPAESALCPESRCPGTKRCTATTTGPNGSCFDLKRDPRELHNLASKASHQERLARLRRRLESWQWLSDDPWVCAPHAVLQNAGAHRHRPLCMPLHDEL
;
A
#
# COMPACT_ATOMS: atom_id res chain seq x y z
N MET A 1 4.46 -2.12 24.42
CA MET A 1 3.63 -1.06 23.81
C MET A 1 3.88 -1.14 22.31
N PRO A 2 2.92 -1.57 21.47
CA PRO A 2 3.27 -2.03 20.14
C PRO A 2 3.46 -0.87 19.16
N LEU A 3 4.62 -0.91 18.50
CA LEU A 3 4.97 -0.16 17.29
C LEU A 3 4.13 -0.70 16.13
N HIS A 4 3.49 0.21 15.42
CA HIS A 4 2.54 -0.09 14.35
C HIS A 4 3.27 -0.24 13.01
N ALA A 5 2.97 -1.34 12.32
CA ALA A 5 3.49 -1.68 11.02
C ALA A 5 2.64 -1.14 9.86
N VAL A 6 3.26 -0.97 8.70
CA VAL A 6 2.77 -0.36 7.48
C VAL A 6 2.58 -1.40 6.41
N SER A 7 1.47 -1.18 5.74
CA SER A 7 0.71 -2.01 4.85
C SER A 7 1.53 -2.95 3.96
N LEU A 8 1.61 -4.20 4.40
CA LEU A 8 1.87 -5.37 3.57
C LEU A 8 0.52 -5.97 3.20
N CYS A 9 -0.11 -5.40 2.18
CA CYS A 9 -1.28 -6.00 1.58
C CYS A 9 -0.85 -7.12 0.61
N GLY A 10 -1.10 -8.38 0.97
CA GLY A 10 -1.11 -9.49 0.00
C GLY A 10 -2.37 -9.43 -0.87
N ALA A 11 -2.42 -10.13 -2.00
CA ALA A 11 -3.56 -10.05 -2.92
C ALA A 11 -4.53 -11.23 -2.72
N LEU A 12 -5.74 -11.03 -2.20
CA LEU A 12 -6.69 -12.14 -2.15
C LEU A 12 -7.33 -12.33 -3.54
N LEU A 13 -7.02 -13.46 -4.15
CA LEU A 13 -7.48 -13.82 -5.48
C LEU A 13 -8.79 -14.60 -5.40
N LEU A 14 -9.67 -14.34 -6.36
CA LEU A 14 -10.89 -15.06 -6.64
C LEU A 14 -10.89 -15.51 -8.10
N LEU A 15 -11.02 -16.82 -8.30
CA LEU A 15 -11.48 -17.42 -9.54
C LEU A 15 -13.00 -17.59 -9.43
N ALA A 16 -13.74 -16.76 -10.17
CA ALA A 16 -15.14 -17.04 -10.43
C ALA A 16 -15.22 -18.23 -11.39
N ALA A 17 -16.09 -19.22 -11.11
CA ALA A 17 -16.48 -20.18 -12.12
C ALA A 17 -17.22 -19.43 -13.24
N ALA A 18 -16.57 -19.26 -14.39
CA ALA A 18 -17.23 -18.81 -15.61
C ALA A 18 -17.27 -19.98 -16.60
N PRO A 19 -18.39 -20.15 -17.33
CA PRO A 19 -18.48 -21.14 -18.39
C PRO A 19 -17.39 -20.87 -19.42
N THR A 20 -16.88 -21.95 -20.00
CA THR A 20 -16.00 -21.94 -21.17
C THR A 20 -16.41 -20.85 -22.16
N ALA A 21 -15.45 -19.97 -22.48
CA ALA A 21 -15.60 -18.93 -23.48
C ALA A 21 -16.10 -19.52 -24.80
N LEU A 22 -17.34 -19.23 -25.18
CA LEU A 22 -17.77 -19.31 -26.57
C LEU A 22 -17.45 -17.96 -27.19
N GLY A 23 -16.51 -17.96 -28.15
CA GLY A 23 -16.23 -16.80 -28.98
C GLY A 23 -17.53 -16.27 -29.59
N ARG A 24 -17.77 -14.97 -29.46
CA ARG A 24 -18.89 -14.30 -30.13
C ARG A 24 -18.37 -13.52 -31.34
N PRO A 25 -19.13 -13.46 -32.45
CA PRO A 25 -18.89 -12.49 -33.50
C PRO A 25 -19.24 -11.08 -33.00
N ASP A 26 -18.56 -10.06 -33.55
CA ASP A 26 -18.76 -8.64 -33.25
C ASP A 26 -20.24 -8.25 -33.38
N VAL A 27 -20.84 -7.78 -32.28
CA VAL A 27 -22.15 -7.10 -32.28
C VAL A 27 -21.88 -5.61 -32.18
N THR A 28 -22.33 -4.84 -33.16
CA THR A 28 -22.04 -3.40 -33.23
C THR A 28 -23.11 -2.60 -32.51
N LEU A 29 -22.77 -1.37 -32.09
CA LEU A 29 -23.74 -0.44 -31.48
C LEU A 29 -24.98 -0.20 -32.37
N GLY A 30 -24.83 -0.33 -33.70
CA GLY A 30 -25.93 -0.20 -34.66
C GLY A 30 -26.99 -1.30 -34.53
N ASP A 31 -26.59 -2.50 -34.12
CA ASP A 31 -27.47 -3.65 -33.92
C ASP A 31 -28.32 -3.51 -32.64
N ILE A 32 -27.77 -2.81 -31.63
CA ILE A 32 -28.45 -2.52 -30.37
C ILE A 32 -29.53 -1.44 -30.57
N VAL A 33 -29.24 -0.39 -31.34
CA VAL A 33 -30.17 0.74 -31.54
C VAL A 33 -31.37 0.35 -32.39
N ARG A 34 -31.21 -0.52 -33.40
CA ARG A 34 -32.33 -1.01 -34.23
C ARG A 34 -33.35 -1.84 -33.44
N ASN A 35 -32.92 -2.49 -32.36
CA ASN A 35 -33.75 -3.39 -31.56
C ASN A 35 -34.57 -2.68 -30.46
N LEU A 36 -34.24 -1.42 -30.14
CA LEU A 36 -34.91 -0.64 -29.09
C LEU A 36 -36.14 0.16 -29.60
N THR A 37 -36.38 0.18 -30.91
CA THR A 37 -37.49 0.94 -31.52
C THR A 37 -38.60 0.07 -32.11
N ALA A 38 -38.54 -1.26 -31.97
CA ALA A 38 -39.55 -2.16 -32.53
C ALA A 38 -40.72 -2.38 -31.55
N PRO A 39 -41.99 -2.37 -32.02
CA PRO A 39 -43.15 -2.66 -31.18
C PRO A 39 -43.17 -4.14 -30.71
N ALA A 40 -43.70 -4.33 -29.50
CA ALA A 40 -43.55 -5.53 -28.66
C ALA A 40 -44.08 -6.86 -29.24
N ASP A 41 -44.90 -6.83 -30.29
CA ASP A 41 -45.55 -8.03 -30.86
C ASP A 41 -44.92 -8.53 -32.18
N SER A 42 -43.73 -8.03 -32.55
CA SER A 42 -43.00 -8.57 -33.69
C SER A 42 -42.15 -9.79 -33.27
N ALA A 43 -41.97 -10.74 -34.20
CA ALA A 43 -41.15 -11.95 -34.06
C ALA A 43 -39.77 -11.81 -33.34
N PRO A 44 -39.07 -10.66 -33.35
CA PRO A 44 -37.80 -10.47 -32.63
C PRO A 44 -37.89 -10.61 -31.10
N CYS A 45 -39.02 -10.27 -30.45
CA CYS A 45 -39.14 -10.38 -28.99
C CYS A 45 -39.19 -11.84 -28.51
N ALA A 46 -39.79 -12.75 -29.31
CA ALA A 46 -39.81 -14.18 -29.02
C ALA A 46 -38.41 -14.81 -29.17
N GLU A 47 -37.61 -14.35 -30.14
CA GLU A 47 -36.21 -14.77 -30.29
C GLU A 47 -35.31 -14.21 -29.18
N LEU A 48 -35.55 -12.96 -28.74
CA LEU A 48 -34.86 -12.37 -27.59
C LEU A 48 -35.20 -13.13 -26.29
N GLY A 49 -36.46 -13.50 -26.10
CA GLY A 49 -36.90 -14.34 -24.97
C GLY A 49 -36.21 -15.69 -24.95
N ARG A 50 -36.12 -16.37 -26.10
CA ARG A 50 -35.36 -17.64 -26.22
C ARG A 50 -33.86 -17.45 -26.01
N ALA A 51 -33.29 -16.33 -26.45
CA ALA A 51 -31.88 -16.01 -26.22
C ALA A 51 -31.58 -15.76 -24.74
N VAL A 52 -32.48 -15.07 -24.02
CA VAL A 52 -32.40 -14.88 -22.57
C VAL A 52 -32.54 -16.21 -21.83
N GLU A 53 -33.50 -17.07 -22.21
CA GLU A 53 -33.66 -18.40 -21.63
C GLU A 53 -32.46 -19.31 -21.92
N ALA A 54 -31.89 -19.27 -23.13
CA ALA A 54 -30.69 -20.00 -23.48
C ALA A 54 -29.46 -19.50 -22.70
N LEU A 55 -29.33 -18.18 -22.49
CA LEU A 55 -28.31 -17.63 -21.59
C LEU A 55 -28.52 -18.08 -20.15
N GLN A 56 -29.77 -18.10 -19.66
CA GLN A 56 -30.12 -18.54 -18.32
C GLN A 56 -29.76 -20.02 -18.13
N GLN A 57 -30.05 -20.87 -19.12
CA GLN A 57 -29.67 -22.30 -19.14
C GLN A 57 -28.16 -22.49 -19.21
N GLN A 58 -27.44 -21.68 -19.99
CA GLN A 58 -25.97 -21.69 -20.05
C GLN A 58 -25.33 -21.25 -18.73
N LEU A 59 -25.91 -20.24 -18.04
CA LEU A 59 -25.52 -19.80 -16.71
C LEU A 59 -25.74 -20.89 -15.66
N THR A 60 -26.88 -21.59 -15.73
CA THR A 60 -27.22 -22.68 -14.79
C THR A 60 -26.34 -23.91 -15.02
N ALA A 61 -25.99 -24.21 -16.27
CA ALA A 61 -25.04 -25.27 -16.62
C ALA A 61 -23.59 -24.94 -16.21
N ALA A 62 -23.19 -23.66 -16.29
CA ALA A 62 -21.89 -23.20 -15.78
C ALA A 62 -21.76 -23.36 -14.26
N GLN A 63 -22.87 -23.21 -13.54
CA GLN A 63 -22.93 -23.35 -12.08
C GLN A 63 -22.92 -24.82 -11.63
N SER A 64 -23.29 -25.76 -12.51
CA SER A 64 -23.38 -27.20 -12.22
C SER A 64 -22.13 -28.02 -12.59
N SER A 65 -21.20 -27.47 -13.38
CA SER A 65 -19.88 -28.08 -13.55
C SER A 65 -19.04 -27.87 -12.28
N GLY A 66 -19.04 -28.86 -11.40
CA GLY A 66 -18.21 -28.92 -10.20
C GLY A 66 -16.73 -29.07 -10.49
N GLY A 67 -16.13 -28.16 -11.27
CA GLY A 67 -14.70 -28.12 -11.51
C GLY A 67 -13.94 -28.03 -10.19
N GLN A 68 -13.02 -28.98 -9.94
CA GLN A 68 -12.06 -28.81 -8.86
C GLN A 68 -11.27 -27.52 -9.06
N CYS A 69 -11.00 -26.81 -7.98
CA CYS A 69 -10.13 -25.64 -8.01
C CYS A 69 -8.73 -26.03 -8.48
N PRO A 70 -8.00 -25.13 -9.18
CA PRO A 70 -6.62 -25.40 -9.54
C PRO A 70 -5.77 -25.70 -8.30
N ALA A 71 -4.65 -26.39 -8.49
CA ALA A 71 -3.76 -26.74 -7.38
C ALA A 71 -3.34 -25.50 -6.57
N GLY A 72 -3.45 -25.57 -5.25
CA GLY A 72 -3.15 -24.46 -4.34
C GLY A 72 -4.31 -23.50 -4.05
N TRP A 73 -5.44 -23.63 -4.75
CA TRP A 73 -6.62 -22.78 -4.52
C TRP A 73 -7.62 -23.44 -3.56
N SER A 74 -8.14 -22.66 -2.63
CA SER A 74 -9.15 -23.08 -1.65
C SER A 74 -10.56 -22.89 -2.22
N ARG A 75 -11.40 -23.93 -2.17
CA ARG A 75 -12.77 -23.88 -2.70
C ARG A 75 -13.75 -23.37 -1.64
N HIS A 76 -14.60 -22.44 -2.03
CA HIS A 76 -15.83 -22.10 -1.28
C HIS A 76 -17.00 -22.02 -2.25
N ARG A 77 -17.99 -22.89 -2.07
CA ARG A 77 -19.15 -23.05 -2.96
C ARG A 77 -18.74 -23.25 -4.44
N HIS A 78 -19.06 -22.28 -5.29
CA HIS A 78 -18.81 -22.27 -6.73
C HIS A 78 -17.58 -21.44 -7.11
N SER A 79 -16.79 -21.00 -6.13
CA SER A 79 -15.64 -20.11 -6.33
C SER A 79 -14.37 -20.71 -5.74
N CYS A 80 -13.23 -20.33 -6.30
CA CYS A 80 -11.92 -20.73 -5.79
C CYS A 80 -11.13 -19.48 -5.37
N TYR A 81 -10.44 -19.56 -4.25
CA TYR A 81 -9.72 -18.44 -3.65
C TYR A 81 -8.26 -18.80 -3.43
N LEU A 82 -7.37 -17.82 -3.59
CA LEU A 82 -5.94 -18.00 -3.32
C LEU A 82 -5.40 -16.78 -2.61
N MET A 83 -4.65 -17.00 -1.54
CA MET A 83 -3.87 -15.97 -0.86
C MET A 83 -2.37 -16.25 -1.15
N PRO A 84 -1.79 -15.64 -2.20
CA PRO A 84 -0.40 -15.85 -2.56
C PRO A 84 0.51 -15.09 -1.58
N ALA A 85 1.69 -15.63 -1.33
CA ALA A 85 2.74 -14.97 -0.55
C ALA A 85 3.47 -13.88 -1.37
N VAL A 86 2.70 -13.00 -2.04
CA VAL A 86 3.20 -11.92 -2.89
C VAL A 86 2.66 -10.59 -2.37
N THR A 87 3.56 -9.62 -2.20
CA THR A 87 3.23 -8.26 -1.78
C THR A 87 3.12 -7.35 -3.00
N ALA A 88 2.07 -6.53 -3.05
CA ALA A 88 1.85 -5.62 -4.17
C ALA A 88 1.05 -4.37 -3.73
N THR A 89 1.10 -3.31 -4.54
CA THR A 89 0.09 -2.24 -4.47
C THR A 89 -1.26 -2.77 -4.94
N TRP A 90 -2.37 -2.09 -4.66
CA TRP A 90 -3.69 -2.56 -5.10
C TRP A 90 -3.77 -2.70 -6.63
N PHE A 91 -3.26 -1.73 -7.39
CA PHE A 91 -3.20 -1.85 -8.85
C PHE A 91 -2.27 -2.97 -9.31
N GLY A 92 -1.14 -3.15 -8.63
CA GLY A 92 -0.23 -4.26 -8.89
C GLY A 92 -0.92 -5.60 -8.65
N ALA A 93 -1.65 -5.73 -7.55
CA ALA A 93 -2.44 -6.90 -7.19
C ALA A 93 -3.53 -7.17 -8.23
N SER A 94 -4.30 -6.15 -8.61
CA SER A 94 -5.34 -6.24 -9.65
C SER A 94 -4.79 -6.69 -11.01
N ALA A 95 -3.57 -6.26 -11.38
CA ALA A 95 -2.89 -6.71 -12.59
C ALA A 95 -2.23 -8.10 -12.47
N LEU A 96 -1.76 -8.47 -11.28
CA LEU A 96 -1.15 -9.78 -11.01
C LEU A 96 -2.18 -10.92 -11.04
N CYS A 97 -3.43 -10.64 -10.67
CA CYS A 97 -4.51 -11.64 -10.69
C CYS A 97 -4.65 -12.33 -12.05
N PRO A 98 -4.95 -11.61 -13.16
CA PRO A 98 -5.09 -12.22 -14.48
C PRO A 98 -3.77 -12.78 -15.04
N ALA A 99 -2.62 -12.34 -14.52
CA ALA A 99 -1.31 -12.88 -14.89
C ALA A 99 -1.05 -14.27 -14.27
N MET A 100 -1.60 -14.56 -13.09
CA MET A 100 -1.51 -15.88 -12.45
C MET A 100 -2.50 -16.89 -13.05
N ASP A 101 -3.76 -16.51 -13.21
CA ASP A 101 -4.75 -17.26 -13.98
C ASP A 101 -5.66 -16.24 -14.67
N ARG A 102 -5.90 -16.40 -15.98
CA ARG A 102 -6.67 -15.43 -16.78
C ARG A 102 -8.09 -15.16 -16.26
N ARG A 103 -8.63 -16.06 -15.44
CA ARG A 103 -9.97 -15.93 -14.82
C ARG A 103 -9.92 -15.32 -13.43
N ALA A 104 -8.72 -15.17 -12.84
CA ALA A 104 -8.55 -14.66 -11.50
C ALA A 104 -8.65 -13.13 -11.46
N ARG A 105 -9.26 -12.64 -10.40
CA ARG A 105 -9.43 -11.22 -10.05
C ARG A 105 -9.27 -11.04 -8.54
N LEU A 106 -9.22 -9.80 -8.07
CA LEU A 106 -9.28 -9.55 -6.63
C LEU A 106 -10.65 -9.97 -6.08
N ALA A 107 -10.66 -10.59 -4.90
CA ALA A 107 -11.87 -11.14 -4.29
C ALA A 107 -12.83 -10.05 -3.81
N SER A 108 -14.12 -10.30 -3.99
CA SER A 108 -15.23 -9.60 -3.35
C SER A 108 -15.65 -10.33 -2.07
N VAL A 109 -16.12 -9.56 -1.09
CA VAL A 109 -16.61 -10.10 0.19
C VAL A 109 -18.08 -9.78 0.33
N HIS A 110 -18.83 -10.82 0.70
CA HIS A 110 -20.28 -10.85 0.79
C HIS A 110 -20.70 -11.54 2.08
N ASN A 111 -21.95 -11.33 2.49
CA ASN A 111 -22.49 -11.98 3.68
C ASN A 111 -22.40 -13.51 3.61
N ASP A 112 -22.34 -14.09 2.41
CA ASP A 112 -22.31 -15.54 2.19
C ASP A 112 -20.90 -16.16 2.12
N ASN A 113 -19.84 -15.35 1.95
CA ASN A 113 -18.45 -15.80 1.83
C ASN A 113 -17.50 -15.22 2.90
N HIS A 114 -17.92 -14.20 3.66
CA HIS A 114 -17.04 -13.48 4.58
C HIS A 114 -16.29 -14.39 5.55
N GLN A 115 -16.97 -15.32 6.24
CA GLN A 115 -16.32 -16.21 7.22
C GLN A 115 -15.17 -17.01 6.60
N PHE A 116 -15.40 -17.60 5.43
CA PHE A 116 -14.38 -18.37 4.71
C PHE A 116 -13.20 -17.48 4.29
N VAL A 117 -13.49 -16.28 3.77
CA VAL A 117 -12.47 -15.33 3.33
C VAL A 117 -11.64 -14.83 4.52
N GLU A 118 -12.27 -14.53 5.64
CA GLU A 118 -11.62 -14.10 6.88
C GLU A 118 -10.71 -15.19 7.43
N GLU A 119 -11.15 -16.46 7.45
CA GLU A 119 -10.34 -17.61 7.85
C GLU A 119 -9.14 -17.82 6.92
N LEU A 120 -9.33 -17.67 5.61
CA LEU A 120 -8.26 -17.78 4.62
C LEU A 120 -7.20 -16.69 4.80
N VAL A 121 -7.62 -15.46 5.16
CA VAL A 121 -6.69 -14.37 5.46
C VAL A 121 -6.02 -14.58 6.84
N ALA A 122 -6.76 -15.05 7.83
CA ALA A 122 -6.27 -15.32 9.19
C ALA A 122 -5.23 -16.45 9.24
N SER A 123 -5.29 -17.40 8.30
CA SER A 123 -4.31 -18.48 8.14
C SER A 123 -3.08 -18.08 7.32
N SER A 124 -3.04 -16.86 6.79
CA SER A 124 -1.89 -16.32 6.07
C SER A 124 -0.88 -15.65 6.99
N ASP A 125 0.24 -15.21 6.43
CA ASP A 125 1.26 -14.43 7.14
C ASP A 125 1.15 -12.91 6.87
N ALA A 126 0.02 -12.46 6.30
CA ALA A 126 -0.17 -11.10 5.81
C ALA A 126 -0.51 -10.10 6.93
N THR A 127 -0.11 -8.84 6.74
CA THR A 127 -0.59 -7.72 7.58
C THR A 127 -1.98 -7.30 7.12
N TYR A 128 -2.20 -7.26 5.81
CA TYR A 128 -3.49 -6.97 5.18
C TYR A 128 -3.66 -7.84 3.92
N ALA A 129 -4.88 -7.96 3.42
CA ALA A 129 -5.18 -8.63 2.15
C ALA A 129 -6.04 -7.74 1.25
N TRP A 130 -5.52 -7.29 0.11
CA TRP A 130 -6.27 -6.52 -0.88
C TRP A 130 -7.49 -7.28 -1.37
N LEU A 131 -8.60 -6.56 -1.46
CA LEU A 131 -9.85 -6.99 -2.05
C LEU A 131 -10.16 -6.18 -3.32
N GLY A 132 -11.14 -6.63 -4.10
CA GLY A 132 -11.58 -5.96 -5.33
C GLY A 132 -12.41 -4.70 -5.08
N GLY A 133 -12.52 -4.23 -3.83
CA GLY A 133 -13.36 -3.12 -3.45
C GLY A 133 -12.67 -1.80 -3.71
N ALA A 134 -13.39 -0.85 -4.29
CA ALA A 134 -12.91 0.51 -4.46
C ALA A 134 -14.04 1.52 -4.27
N ARG A 135 -13.66 2.73 -3.84
CA ARG A 135 -14.58 3.84 -3.67
C ARG A 135 -14.92 4.43 -5.04
N LEU A 136 -16.20 4.67 -5.31
CA LEU A 136 -16.66 5.21 -6.60
C LEU A 136 -16.26 6.67 -6.82
N LYS A 137 -16.20 7.44 -5.73
CA LYS A 137 -15.76 8.83 -5.73
C LYS A 137 -14.83 9.05 -4.56
N SER A 138 -13.62 9.55 -4.81
CA SER A 138 -12.64 9.85 -3.76
C SER A 138 -13.27 10.77 -2.70
N GLY A 139 -13.25 10.33 -1.44
CA GLY A 139 -13.89 11.00 -0.30
C GLY A 139 -15.43 10.91 -0.21
N GLY A 140 -16.08 10.17 -1.11
CA GLY A 140 -17.52 9.82 -1.02
C GLY A 140 -17.76 8.58 -0.15
N THR A 141 -19.01 8.19 0.09
CA THR A 141 -19.34 7.01 0.93
C THR A 141 -19.57 5.73 0.15
N ASP A 142 -19.64 5.81 -1.17
CA ASP A 142 -20.09 4.72 -2.02
C ASP A 142 -18.93 3.83 -2.45
N TRP A 143 -19.10 2.52 -2.22
CA TRP A 143 -18.13 1.47 -2.54
C TRP A 143 -18.70 0.50 -3.56
N ALA A 144 -17.84 -0.03 -4.43
CA ALA A 144 -18.20 -1.04 -5.41
C ALA A 144 -17.10 -2.09 -5.53
N TRP A 145 -17.52 -3.34 -5.78
CA TRP A 145 -16.62 -4.43 -6.15
C TRP A 145 -16.28 -4.36 -7.65
N GLN A 146 -15.04 -4.65 -8.01
CA GLN A 146 -14.58 -4.74 -9.41
C GLN A 146 -15.36 -5.78 -10.24
N ASP A 147 -15.97 -6.78 -9.61
CA ASP A 147 -16.74 -7.81 -10.29
C ASP A 147 -18.20 -7.43 -10.55
N GLY A 148 -18.62 -6.23 -10.12
CA GLY A 148 -19.97 -5.69 -10.30
C GLY A 148 -21.02 -6.26 -9.35
N THR A 149 -20.62 -7.09 -8.38
CA THR A 149 -21.53 -7.62 -7.37
C THR A 149 -21.93 -6.55 -6.34
N PRO A 150 -23.07 -6.71 -5.64
CA PRO A 150 -23.50 -5.75 -4.61
C PRO A 150 -22.50 -5.66 -3.45
N PHE A 151 -22.27 -4.44 -2.94
CA PHE A 151 -21.49 -4.22 -1.73
C PHE A 151 -22.39 -4.42 -0.49
N ASP A 152 -22.67 -5.70 -0.16
CA ASP A 152 -23.65 -6.10 0.86
C ASP A 152 -23.03 -6.50 2.21
N TYR A 153 -21.73 -6.72 2.27
CA TYR A 153 -20.99 -6.99 3.50
C TYR A 153 -20.29 -5.74 4.03
N VAL A 154 -20.59 -5.36 5.27
CA VAL A 154 -20.06 -4.15 5.90
C VAL A 154 -19.59 -4.48 7.32
N ASN A 155 -18.29 -4.68 7.48
CA ASN A 155 -17.63 -4.90 8.77
C ASN A 155 -16.32 -4.09 8.85
N TRP A 156 -16.44 -2.76 8.80
CA TRP A 156 -15.28 -1.87 8.88
C TRP A 156 -14.62 -1.91 10.26
N ALA A 157 -13.30 -1.83 10.26
CA ALA A 157 -12.53 -1.62 11.48
C ALA A 157 -12.93 -0.28 12.14
N ALA A 158 -12.76 -0.20 13.46
CA ALA A 158 -13.12 1.01 14.20
C ALA A 158 -12.38 2.23 13.64
N GLY A 159 -13.14 3.26 13.23
CA GLY A 159 -12.60 4.48 12.62
C GLY A 159 -12.48 4.43 11.09
N GLN A 160 -12.83 3.32 10.44
CA GLN A 160 -12.85 3.18 8.99
C GLN A 160 -14.29 3.19 8.42
N PRO A 161 -14.47 3.63 7.17
CA PRO A 161 -13.46 4.23 6.28
C PRO A 161 -13.13 5.68 6.66
N ASP A 162 -11.84 6.06 6.70
CA ASP A 162 -11.40 7.35 7.25
C ASP A 162 -11.28 8.51 6.23
N ASN A 163 -11.68 8.28 4.98
CA ASN A 163 -11.74 9.27 3.88
C ASN A 163 -10.40 10.02 3.64
N SER A 164 -9.25 9.45 4.04
CA SER A 164 -7.93 10.09 3.89
C SER A 164 -7.32 10.02 2.48
N GLY A 165 -8.14 9.76 1.45
CA GLY A 165 -7.69 9.46 0.08
C GLY A 165 -7.28 7.99 -0.11
N GLU A 166 -7.75 7.14 0.79
CA GLU A 166 -7.69 5.67 0.76
C GLU A 166 -8.97 5.18 0.07
N ASP A 167 -8.82 4.73 -1.18
CA ASP A 167 -9.93 4.46 -2.10
C ASP A 167 -10.02 2.97 -2.47
N CYS A 168 -9.21 2.11 -1.85
CA CYS A 168 -9.15 0.67 -2.13
C CYS A 168 -9.32 -0.15 -0.86
N THR A 169 -10.08 -1.24 -0.91
CA THR A 169 -10.42 -2.06 0.25
C THR A 169 -9.43 -3.20 0.47
N CYS A 170 -9.12 -3.48 1.74
CA CYS A 170 -8.38 -4.64 2.18
C CYS A 170 -9.00 -5.24 3.47
N LEU A 171 -8.66 -6.49 3.79
CA LEU A 171 -8.96 -7.13 5.07
C LEU A 171 -7.75 -7.06 5.98
N GLN A 172 -8.01 -6.96 7.28
CA GLN A 172 -6.95 -7.09 8.29
C GLN A 172 -6.47 -8.55 8.39
N GLY A 173 -5.17 -8.73 8.24
CA GLY A 173 -4.51 -10.02 8.45
C GLY A 173 -4.07 -10.24 9.90
N PRO A 174 -3.55 -11.43 10.23
CA PRO A 174 -3.17 -11.80 11.59
C PRO A 174 -1.98 -10.98 12.12
N LYS A 175 -1.18 -10.37 11.24
CA LYS A 175 -0.09 -9.45 11.62
C LYS A 175 -0.53 -7.98 11.67
N SER A 176 -1.80 -7.67 11.46
CA SER A 176 -2.31 -6.30 11.62
C SER A 176 -2.05 -5.82 13.05
N THR A 177 -1.52 -4.60 13.16
CA THR A 177 -1.32 -3.90 14.44
C THR A 177 -2.26 -2.72 14.59
N TYR A 178 -3.19 -2.55 13.64
CA TYR A 178 -4.35 -1.71 13.81
C TYR A 178 -5.22 -2.38 14.89
N GLY A 179 -5.72 -1.64 15.88
CA GLY A 179 -6.44 -2.18 17.05
C GLY A 179 -7.83 -2.76 16.71
N ALA A 180 -7.90 -3.60 15.70
CA ALA A 180 -9.08 -4.19 15.10
C ALA A 180 -8.90 -5.70 14.98
N GLN A 181 -10.01 -6.40 14.82
CA GLN A 181 -10.01 -7.84 14.69
C GLN A 181 -9.55 -8.24 13.27
N PRO A 182 -8.79 -9.34 13.11
CA PRO A 182 -8.57 -9.95 11.82
C PRO A 182 -9.89 -10.15 11.07
N GLY A 183 -9.90 -9.92 9.76
CA GLY A 183 -11.10 -10.03 8.94
C GLY A 183 -11.97 -8.76 8.87
N GLN A 184 -11.69 -7.71 9.64
CA GLN A 184 -12.38 -6.43 9.45
C GLN A 184 -11.88 -5.70 8.20
N LEU A 185 -12.78 -4.95 7.55
CA LEU A 185 -12.45 -4.13 6.38
C LEU A 185 -11.64 -2.90 6.78
N HIS A 186 -10.68 -2.54 5.93
CA HIS A 186 -9.88 -1.32 6.01
C HIS A 186 -9.71 -0.74 4.60
N ASP A 187 -9.85 0.57 4.46
CA ASP A 187 -9.47 1.29 3.24
C ASP A 187 -8.01 1.69 3.30
N ASP A 188 -7.29 1.51 2.21
CA ASP A 188 -5.89 1.92 2.06
C ASP A 188 -5.67 2.53 0.65
N HIS A 189 -4.53 3.15 0.43
CA HIS A 189 -4.18 3.82 -0.81
C HIS A 189 -3.88 2.81 -1.94
N ALA A 190 -4.56 2.98 -3.08
CA ALA A 190 -4.42 2.16 -4.29
C ALA A 190 -2.97 1.98 -4.80
N VAL A 191 -2.14 3.00 -4.56
CA VAL A 191 -0.70 3.02 -4.81
C VAL A 191 -0.07 3.44 -3.50
N SER A 192 1.02 2.79 -3.06
CA SER A 192 1.89 3.43 -2.07
C SER A 192 2.38 4.74 -2.66
N ARG A 193 1.73 5.85 -2.31
CA ARG A 193 2.13 7.21 -2.71
C ARG A 193 3.44 7.64 -2.06
N SER A 194 4.09 6.74 -1.34
CA SER A 194 5.33 6.97 -0.64
C SER A 194 6.50 6.32 -1.37
N VAL A 195 7.49 7.14 -1.66
CA VAL A 195 8.83 6.71 -2.07
C VAL A 195 9.68 6.60 -0.81
N PHE A 196 10.48 5.54 -0.72
CA PHE A 196 11.40 5.31 0.38
C PHE A 196 12.85 5.45 -0.10
N ALA A 197 13.75 5.82 0.80
CA ALA A 197 15.18 5.87 0.54
C ALA A 197 15.97 5.40 1.76
N SER A 198 17.06 4.67 1.50
CA SER A 198 18.04 4.24 2.48
C SER A 198 19.43 4.60 2.00
N GLN A 199 20.18 5.29 2.86
CA GLN A 199 21.59 5.62 2.65
C GLN A 199 22.35 5.17 3.91
N ALA A 200 23.50 4.53 3.74
CA ALA A 200 24.37 4.14 4.85
C ALA A 200 25.69 4.89 4.80
N PHE A 201 26.42 4.73 3.69
CA PHE A 201 27.71 5.35 3.42
C PHE A 201 27.65 6.11 2.10
N HIS A 202 28.60 7.02 1.90
CA HIS A 202 28.92 7.57 0.57
C HIS A 202 30.35 7.15 0.21
N GLU A 203 31.37 7.67 0.91
CA GLU A 203 32.68 7.04 1.04
C GLU A 203 32.71 6.11 2.28
N VAL A 204 33.69 5.20 2.35
CA VAL A 204 33.88 4.30 3.51
C VAL A 204 34.12 5.05 4.83
N THR A 205 34.66 6.27 4.75
CA THR A 205 34.90 7.17 5.89
C THR A 205 33.65 7.97 6.30
N MET A 206 32.58 7.95 5.50
CA MET A 206 31.41 8.81 5.64
C MET A 206 30.18 8.05 6.16
N THR A 207 30.27 7.57 7.40
CA THR A 207 29.20 6.82 8.07
C THR A 207 28.11 7.74 8.63
N TYR A 208 27.16 8.14 7.78
CA TYR A 208 26.00 8.95 8.18
C TYR A 208 24.68 8.32 7.67
N PRO A 209 24.20 7.25 8.32
CA PRO A 209 23.03 6.53 7.82
C PRO A 209 21.75 7.36 7.94
N MET A 210 20.99 7.40 6.85
CA MET A 210 19.73 8.11 6.74
C MET A 210 18.64 7.20 6.18
N ARG A 211 17.42 7.38 6.69
CA ARG A 211 16.21 6.71 6.21
C ARG A 211 15.17 7.76 5.90
N ALA A 212 14.52 7.66 4.75
CA ALA A 212 13.52 8.65 4.37
C ALA A 212 12.27 8.02 3.77
N VAL A 213 11.13 8.65 4.07
CA VAL A 213 9.86 8.39 3.40
C VAL A 213 9.32 9.71 2.86
N ARG A 214 8.95 9.72 1.58
CA ARG A 214 8.39 10.87 0.88
C ARG A 214 7.03 10.49 0.31
N GLY A 215 5.97 11.05 0.89
CA GLY A 215 4.64 11.06 0.27
C GLY A 215 4.49 12.20 -0.75
N THR A 216 3.26 12.40 -1.23
CA THR A 216 2.94 13.50 -2.18
C THR A 216 3.03 14.90 -1.58
N ARG A 217 2.88 15.03 -0.25
CA ARG A 217 2.90 16.31 0.45
C ARG A 217 3.94 16.38 1.56
N TYR A 218 4.24 15.27 2.23
CA TYR A 218 5.13 15.28 3.38
C TYR A 218 6.33 14.38 3.16
N LYS A 219 7.48 14.83 3.66
CA LYS A 219 8.74 14.07 3.68
C LYS A 219 9.25 13.97 5.10
N LEU A 220 9.68 12.78 5.48
CA LEU A 220 10.39 12.50 6.71
C LEU A 220 11.79 11.98 6.37
N ILE A 221 12.80 12.49 7.07
CA ILE A 221 14.17 11.99 7.08
C ILE A 221 14.54 11.68 8.53
N HIS A 222 15.02 10.48 8.79
CA HIS A 222 15.56 10.00 10.06
C HIS A 222 17.08 9.87 9.90
N ASN A 223 17.82 10.66 10.68
CA ASN A 223 19.28 10.67 10.71
C ASN A 223 19.72 9.80 11.90
N ILE A 224 20.25 8.61 11.62
CA ILE A 224 20.62 7.65 12.68
C ILE A 224 21.78 8.21 13.51
N ASN A 225 22.81 8.77 12.85
CA ASN A 225 23.99 9.35 13.50
C ASN A 225 23.88 10.88 13.66
N TYR A 226 22.71 11.38 14.07
CA TYR A 226 22.42 12.82 14.08
C TYR A 226 23.36 13.68 14.95
N ARG A 227 23.95 13.09 16.01
CA ARG A 227 24.92 13.76 16.90
C ARG A 227 26.31 13.96 16.28
N LEU A 228 26.60 13.34 15.14
CA LEU A 228 27.83 13.57 14.38
C LEU A 228 27.61 14.70 13.35
N PRO A 229 28.66 15.44 12.98
CA PRO A 229 28.57 16.37 11.86
C PRO A 229 28.30 15.60 10.55
N PHE A 230 27.52 16.20 9.66
CA PHE A 230 27.29 15.63 8.33
C PHE A 230 28.62 15.59 7.55
N PRO A 231 29.05 14.43 7.04
CA PRO A 231 30.34 14.31 6.36
C PRO A 231 30.30 14.94 4.97
N ILE A 232 31.45 15.41 4.49
CA ILE A 232 31.63 15.97 3.16
C ILE A 232 32.60 15.07 2.37
N ASP A 233 32.19 14.66 1.19
CA ASP A 233 32.95 13.87 0.24
C ASP A 233 34.09 14.67 -0.40
N GLN A 234 35.17 13.98 -0.76
CA GLN A 234 36.42 14.62 -1.19
C GLN A 234 36.27 15.34 -2.52
N ASP A 235 35.50 14.79 -3.44
CA ASP A 235 35.20 15.38 -4.75
C ASP A 235 34.30 16.61 -4.62
N PHE A 236 33.22 16.58 -3.80
CA PHE A 236 32.43 17.79 -3.56
C PHE A 236 33.22 18.85 -2.78
N TYR A 237 34.05 18.45 -1.81
CA TYR A 237 34.91 19.38 -1.08
C TYR A 237 35.78 20.21 -2.02
N LEU A 238 36.37 19.58 -3.05
CA LEU A 238 37.23 20.25 -4.02
C LEU A 238 36.46 21.04 -5.10
N SER A 239 35.13 20.93 -5.14
CA SER A 239 34.34 21.62 -6.15
C SER A 239 34.44 23.15 -6.02
N PRO A 240 34.50 23.91 -7.14
CA PRO A 240 34.51 25.37 -7.10
C PRO A 240 33.32 25.96 -6.33
N THR A 241 32.15 25.31 -6.39
CA THR A 241 30.95 25.72 -5.66
C THR A 241 31.12 25.60 -4.15
N PHE A 242 31.73 24.52 -3.66
CA PHE A 242 31.96 24.34 -2.23
C PHE A 242 33.07 25.24 -1.69
N GLN A 243 34.13 25.44 -2.48
CA GLN A 243 35.27 26.31 -2.16
C GLN A 243 34.93 27.80 -2.20
N ALA A 244 33.97 28.21 -3.04
CA ALA A 244 33.46 29.58 -3.08
C ALA A 244 32.65 29.97 -1.82
N ARG A 245 32.42 29.04 -0.89
CA ARG A 245 31.74 29.35 0.38
C ARG A 245 32.70 30.13 1.30
N PRO A 246 32.27 31.25 1.89
CA PRO A 246 33.09 31.99 2.84
C PRO A 246 33.53 31.09 4.01
N ALA A 247 34.80 31.17 4.40
CA ALA A 247 35.37 30.41 5.54
C ALA A 247 34.60 30.67 6.86
N GLU A 248 33.97 31.85 6.99
CA GLU A 248 33.02 32.19 8.06
C GLU A 248 31.58 31.83 7.68
N SER A 249 31.26 30.54 7.69
CA SER A 249 29.90 30.03 7.45
C SER A 249 28.85 30.40 8.52
N ALA A 250 29.16 31.32 9.45
CA ALA A 250 28.18 31.90 10.36
C ALA A 250 27.32 33.01 9.73
N LEU A 251 27.79 33.69 8.67
CA LEU A 251 27.13 34.90 8.16
C LEU A 251 27.21 34.98 6.62
N CYS A 252 26.50 34.11 5.90
CA CYS A 252 25.88 34.57 4.66
C CYS A 252 24.56 35.24 5.05
N PRO A 253 24.47 36.59 5.03
CA PRO A 253 23.19 37.25 5.24
C PRO A 253 22.21 36.77 4.15
N GLU A 254 20.95 36.59 4.54
CA GLU A 254 19.86 36.07 3.70
C GLU A 254 19.70 36.85 2.39
N SER A 255 20.17 38.10 2.36
CA SER A 255 20.25 38.99 1.20
C SER A 255 21.26 38.56 0.11
N ARG A 256 22.33 37.82 0.46
CA ARG A 256 23.36 37.35 -0.49
C ARG A 256 23.13 35.92 -0.97
N CYS A 257 22.45 35.09 -0.17
CA CYS A 257 22.12 33.71 -0.54
C CYS A 257 20.66 33.38 -0.14
N PRO A 258 19.67 33.81 -0.94
CA PRO A 258 18.27 33.61 -0.62
C PRO A 258 17.89 32.12 -0.62
N GLY A 259 17.56 31.59 0.57
CA GLY A 259 17.05 30.24 0.78
C GLY A 259 18.07 29.10 0.67
N THR A 260 19.34 29.39 0.91
CA THR A 260 20.36 28.36 1.21
C THR A 260 20.37 28.04 2.70
N LYS A 261 20.43 26.75 3.06
CA LYS A 261 20.69 26.32 4.44
C LYS A 261 22.10 26.78 4.86
N ARG A 262 22.24 27.25 6.10
CA ARG A 262 23.56 27.53 6.69
C ARG A 262 24.31 26.21 6.84
N CYS A 263 25.37 26.03 6.05
CA CYS A 263 26.23 24.84 6.13
C CYS A 263 27.50 25.19 6.90
N THR A 264 27.50 25.03 8.24
CA THR A 264 28.76 25.00 8.99
C THR A 264 29.26 23.56 9.01
N ALA A 265 30.58 23.36 8.88
CA ALA A 265 31.21 22.03 8.91
C ALA A 265 31.02 21.28 10.25
N THR A 266 30.45 21.96 11.25
CA THR A 266 30.18 21.48 12.62
C THR A 266 28.69 21.31 12.93
N THR A 267 27.77 21.50 11.98
CA THR A 267 26.33 21.37 12.26
C THR A 267 25.94 19.90 12.44
N THR A 268 25.59 19.52 13.66
CA THR A 268 24.83 18.29 13.94
C THR A 268 23.40 18.43 13.44
N GLY A 269 22.88 17.42 12.75
CA GLY A 269 21.50 17.41 12.28
C GLY A 269 20.51 17.09 13.40
N PRO A 270 19.21 17.42 13.25
CA PRO A 270 18.19 16.87 14.15
C PRO A 270 18.01 15.36 13.88
N ASN A 271 17.70 14.58 14.92
CA ASN A 271 17.37 13.15 14.84
C ASN A 271 16.30 12.88 13.74
N GLY A 272 15.23 13.69 13.73
CA GLY A 272 14.21 13.64 12.69
C GLY A 272 13.97 15.00 12.03
N SER A 273 13.85 15.00 10.71
CA SER A 273 13.42 16.16 9.92
C SER A 273 12.13 15.86 9.16
N CYS A 274 11.11 16.70 9.34
CA CYS A 274 9.81 16.56 8.68
C CYS A 274 9.44 17.85 7.93
N PHE A 275 9.02 17.75 6.67
CA PHE A 275 8.74 18.89 5.80
C PHE A 275 7.39 18.74 5.10
N ASP A 276 6.66 19.85 4.93
CA ASP A 276 5.47 19.95 4.07
C ASP A 276 5.90 20.51 2.71
N LEU A 277 6.11 19.63 1.73
CA LEU A 277 6.64 19.96 0.41
C LEU A 277 5.73 20.90 -0.40
N LYS A 278 4.44 21.03 -0.04
CA LYS A 278 3.54 21.99 -0.71
C LYS A 278 3.71 23.41 -0.18
N ARG A 279 3.94 23.56 1.13
CA ARG A 279 4.08 24.87 1.78
C ARG A 279 5.54 25.32 1.89
N ASP A 280 6.45 24.37 1.96
CA ASP A 280 7.89 24.56 2.07
C ASP A 280 8.63 23.66 1.06
N PRO A 281 8.56 23.96 -0.25
CA PRO A 281 9.23 23.17 -1.28
C PRO A 281 10.75 23.13 -1.15
N ARG A 282 11.33 24.09 -0.43
CA ARG A 282 12.79 24.21 -0.20
C ARG A 282 13.24 23.51 1.09
N GLU A 283 12.32 22.87 1.82
CA GLU A 283 12.62 22.08 3.04
C GLU A 283 13.42 22.88 4.09
N LEU A 284 13.06 24.15 4.28
CA LEU A 284 13.75 25.07 5.20
C LEU A 284 13.19 25.00 6.62
N HIS A 285 11.92 24.61 6.78
CA HIS A 285 11.19 24.66 8.04
C HIS A 285 10.93 23.25 8.56
N ASN A 286 11.76 22.78 9.49
CA ASN A 286 11.54 21.50 10.14
C ASN A 286 10.28 21.52 11.02
N LEU A 287 9.35 20.60 10.76
CA LEU A 287 8.08 20.44 11.47
C LEU A 287 8.13 19.35 12.55
N ALA A 288 9.24 18.60 12.66
CA ALA A 288 9.33 17.41 13.52
C ALA A 288 9.13 17.70 15.02
N SER A 289 9.44 18.91 15.48
CA SER A 289 9.25 19.34 16.88
C SER A 289 7.89 19.99 17.15
N LYS A 290 7.07 20.26 16.12
CA LYS A 290 5.79 20.97 16.31
C LYS A 290 4.71 20.01 16.81
N ALA A 291 4.09 20.33 17.95
CA ALA A 291 3.01 19.54 18.55
C ALA A 291 1.87 19.25 17.56
N SER A 292 1.48 20.25 16.77
CA SER A 292 0.41 20.14 15.76
C SER A 292 0.69 19.15 14.62
N HIS A 293 1.92 18.65 14.50
CA HIS A 293 2.34 17.73 13.43
C HIS A 293 2.78 16.35 13.96
N GLN A 294 2.68 16.10 15.27
CA GLN A 294 3.15 14.85 15.89
C GLN A 294 2.41 13.60 15.39
N GLU A 295 1.09 13.67 15.23
CA GLU A 295 0.31 12.54 14.72
C GLU A 295 0.74 12.16 13.29
N ARG A 296 0.97 13.17 12.45
CA ARG A 296 1.43 12.99 11.08
C ARG A 296 2.86 12.45 11.02
N LEU A 297 3.73 12.94 11.90
CA LEU A 297 5.10 12.44 12.06
C LEU A 297 5.10 10.97 12.49
N ALA A 298 4.26 10.60 13.47
CA ALA A 298 4.12 9.23 13.92
C ALA A 298 3.68 8.32 12.76
N ARG A 299 2.70 8.75 11.95
CA ARG A 299 2.29 7.99 10.76
C ARG A 299 3.43 7.78 9.76
N LEU A 300 4.23 8.80 9.47
CA LEU A 300 5.38 8.66 8.57
C LEU A 300 6.48 7.78 9.16
N ARG A 301 6.75 7.88 10.47
CA ARG A 301 7.72 7.02 11.17
C ARG A 301 7.34 5.55 11.07
N ARG A 302 6.08 5.22 11.37
CA ARG A 302 5.53 3.87 11.20
C ARG A 302 5.78 3.36 9.77
N ARG A 303 5.46 4.17 8.76
CA ARG A 303 5.68 3.83 7.34
C ARG A 303 7.12 3.52 7.01
N LEU A 304 8.02 4.33 7.52
CA LEU A 304 9.44 4.14 7.30
C LEU A 304 9.92 2.85 7.98
N GLU A 305 9.58 2.66 9.25
CA GLU A 305 10.00 1.51 10.05
C GLU A 305 9.54 0.18 9.45
N SER A 306 8.30 0.10 8.95
CA SER A 306 7.83 -1.18 8.39
C SER A 306 8.42 -1.47 7.02
N TRP A 307 8.72 -0.43 6.24
CA TRP A 307 9.52 -0.62 5.03
C TRP A 307 10.94 -1.11 5.35
N GLN A 308 11.55 -0.61 6.44
CA GLN A 308 12.85 -1.11 6.91
C GLN A 308 12.78 -2.60 7.29
N TRP A 309 11.75 -3.02 8.04
CA TRP A 309 11.54 -4.44 8.35
C TRP A 309 11.28 -5.30 7.11
N LEU A 310 10.49 -4.81 6.15
CA LEU A 310 10.21 -5.53 4.91
C LEU A 310 11.46 -5.73 4.04
N SER A 311 12.35 -4.74 4.05
CA SER A 311 13.57 -4.74 3.23
C SER A 311 14.76 -5.38 3.93
N ASP A 312 14.54 -6.06 5.06
CA ASP A 312 15.58 -6.65 5.91
C ASP A 312 16.71 -5.66 6.23
N ASP A 313 16.35 -4.41 6.52
CA ASP A 313 17.30 -3.32 6.79
C ASP A 313 18.14 -3.60 8.04
N PRO A 314 19.48 -3.75 7.91
CA PRO A 314 20.35 -4.04 9.06
C PRO A 314 20.34 -2.95 10.15
N TRP A 315 19.93 -1.72 9.81
CA TRP A 315 19.89 -0.59 10.73
C TRP A 315 18.50 -0.33 11.33
N VAL A 316 17.53 -1.25 11.17
CA VAL A 316 16.14 -1.05 11.61
C VAL A 316 15.99 -0.67 13.09
N CYS A 317 16.87 -1.18 13.96
CA CYS A 317 16.85 -0.90 15.40
C CYS A 317 17.77 0.27 15.82
N ALA A 318 18.66 0.71 14.93
CA ALA A 318 19.62 1.76 15.25
C ALA A 318 18.94 3.15 15.32
N PRO A 319 19.45 4.09 16.14
CA PRO A 319 20.63 3.96 17.00
C PRO A 319 20.31 3.46 18.43
N HIS A 320 19.04 3.37 18.82
CA HIS A 320 18.62 3.21 20.23
C HIS A 320 18.54 1.75 20.70
N ALA A 321 18.65 0.80 19.77
CA ALA A 321 18.46 -0.62 20.04
C ALA A 321 19.31 -1.50 19.12
N VAL A 322 19.48 -2.76 19.53
CA VAL A 322 20.15 -3.80 18.74
C VAL A 322 19.14 -4.76 18.17
N LEU A 323 19.30 -5.11 16.90
CA LEU A 323 18.48 -6.13 16.25
C LEU A 323 18.90 -7.52 16.75
N GLN A 324 17.98 -8.21 17.42
CA GLN A 324 18.14 -9.60 17.82
C GLN A 324 17.30 -10.49 16.90
N ASN A 325 17.93 -10.99 15.83
CA ASN A 325 17.31 -11.87 14.83
C ASN A 325 17.95 -13.28 14.81
N ALA A 326 18.72 -13.61 15.85
CA ALA A 326 19.40 -14.89 16.01
C ALA A 326 19.02 -15.57 17.34
N GLY A 327 19.36 -16.85 17.48
CA GLY A 327 19.08 -17.62 18.69
C GLY A 327 17.58 -17.73 18.98
N ALA A 328 17.19 -17.46 20.22
CA ALA A 328 15.78 -17.52 20.67
C ALA A 328 14.83 -16.59 19.91
N HIS A 329 15.36 -15.57 19.22
CA HIS A 329 14.59 -14.57 18.49
C HIS A 329 14.66 -14.75 16.96
N ARG A 330 15.18 -15.89 16.48
CA ARG A 330 15.29 -16.19 15.04
C ARG A 330 13.94 -16.13 14.30
N HIS A 331 12.87 -16.62 14.93
CA HIS A 331 11.52 -16.66 14.35
C HIS A 331 10.68 -15.45 14.73
N ARG A 332 11.19 -14.57 15.61
CA ARG A 332 10.54 -13.35 16.04
C ARG A 332 11.59 -12.29 16.37
N PRO A 333 12.15 -11.61 15.34
CA PRO A 333 13.16 -10.58 15.52
C PRO A 333 12.63 -9.45 16.40
N LEU A 334 13.49 -8.92 17.27
CA LEU A 334 13.15 -7.81 18.16
C LEU A 334 14.25 -6.76 18.17
N CYS A 335 13.87 -5.50 18.38
CA CYS A 335 14.79 -4.43 18.75
C CYS A 335 14.94 -4.39 20.27
N MET A 336 16.11 -4.76 20.78
CA MET A 336 16.42 -4.73 22.20
C MET A 336 17.03 -3.39 22.58
N PRO A 337 16.45 -2.63 23.52
CA PRO A 337 16.93 -1.30 23.87
C PRO A 337 18.34 -1.37 24.45
N LEU A 338 19.18 -0.41 24.07
CA LEU A 338 20.53 -0.26 24.65
C LEU A 338 20.53 0.52 25.97
N HIS A 339 19.42 1.18 26.32
CA HIS A 339 19.30 2.09 27.46
C HIS A 339 20.32 3.25 27.45
N ASP A 340 20.86 3.58 26.28
CA ASP A 340 21.70 4.77 26.10
C ASP A 340 20.84 6.05 26.24
N GLU A 341 21.41 7.14 26.77
CA GLU A 341 20.74 8.46 26.91
C GLU A 341 20.56 9.20 25.56
N LEU A 342 20.04 8.50 24.53
CA LEU A 342 20.04 8.92 23.13
C LEU A 342 18.70 9.39 22.58
#